data_AF-A0A399G2U5-F1
#
_entry.id   AF-A0A399G2U5-F1
#
_cell.length_a   1.000
_cell.length_b   1.000
_cell.length_c   1.000
_cell.angle_alpha   90.00
_cell.angle_beta   90.00
_cell.angle_gamma   90.00
#
_symmetry.space_group_name_H-M   'P 1'
#
loop_
_entity.id
_entity.type
_entity.pdbx_description
1 polymer ?
#
loop_
_entity_poly.entity_id
_entity_poly.type
_entity_poly.pdbx_seq_one_letter_code
_entity_poly.pdbx_strand_id
1 'polypeptide(L)'
;MAAYGYHDNKRQHLNRLRRIEGQVRGLQRMVEDDAYCIDVLTQTSAVNKALRSFALSLLDEHLKHCVAHALADGGAEADEKVREASEAIARLVRS
;
A
#
# COMPACT_ATOMS: atom_id res chain seq x y z
N MET A 1 -10.16 -16.25 -16.47
CA MET A 1 -10.25 -15.18 -15.46
C MET A 1 -8.84 -14.95 -14.94
N ALA A 2 -8.20 -13.86 -15.35
CA ALA A 2 -6.86 -13.51 -14.87
C ALA A 2 -6.90 -13.46 -13.34
N ALA A 3 -6.13 -14.32 -12.68
CA ALA A 3 -6.01 -14.32 -11.23
C ALA A 3 -5.20 -13.09 -10.83
N TYR A 4 -5.85 -11.92 -10.76
CA TYR A 4 -5.32 -10.75 -10.07
C TYR A 4 -5.18 -11.14 -8.60
N GLY A 5 -3.98 -11.53 -8.22
CA GLY A 5 -3.85 -12.41 -7.09
C GLY A 5 -2.59 -12.10 -6.33
N TYR A 6 -2.80 -11.57 -5.14
CA TYR A 6 -1.87 -11.43 -4.01
C TYR A 6 -1.22 -12.77 -3.59
N HIS A 7 -1.10 -13.75 -4.49
CA HIS A 7 -0.97 -15.17 -4.17
C HIS A 7 0.33 -15.48 -3.43
N ASP A 8 1.41 -14.77 -3.72
CA ASP A 8 2.70 -15.04 -3.06
C ASP A 8 2.85 -14.30 -1.72
N ASN A 9 2.22 -13.12 -1.56
CA ASN A 9 2.44 -12.26 -0.39
C ASN A 9 1.18 -11.91 0.42
N LYS A 10 0.01 -12.51 0.14
CA LYS A 10 -1.27 -12.21 0.84
C LYS A 10 -1.13 -12.22 2.37
N ARG A 11 -0.45 -13.23 2.92
CA ARG A 11 -0.24 -13.35 4.38
C ARG A 11 0.61 -12.19 4.92
N GLN A 12 1.65 -11.79 4.19
CA GLN A 12 2.51 -10.68 4.57
C GLN A 12 1.74 -9.36 4.56
N HIS A 13 0.95 -9.12 3.51
CA HIS A 13 0.07 -7.96 3.38
C HIS A 13 -0.95 -7.87 4.52
N LEU A 14 -1.64 -8.97 4.81
CA LEU A 14 -2.58 -9.03 5.93
C LEU A 14 -1.90 -8.76 7.28
N ASN A 15 -0.69 -9.28 7.49
CA ASN A 15 0.06 -9.02 8.72
C ASN A 15 0.44 -7.54 8.87
N ARG A 16 0.84 -6.87 7.78
CA ARG A 16 1.11 -5.42 7.79
C ARG A 16 -0.16 -4.63 8.11
N LEU A 17 -1.27 -4.97 7.47
CA LEU A 17 -2.56 -4.30 7.70
C LEU A 17 -3.04 -4.47 9.14
N ARG A 18 -2.95 -5.67 9.72
CA ARG A 18 -3.28 -5.92 11.14
C ARG A 18 -2.42 -5.09 12.10
N ARG A 19 -1.14 -4.89 11.77
CA ARG A 19 -0.24 -4.01 12.56
C ARG A 19 -0.70 -2.55 12.48
N ILE A 20 -1.00 -2.07 11.28
CA ILE A 20 -1.51 -0.71 11.04
C ILE A 20 -2.82 -0.49 11.80
N GLU A 21 -3.75 -1.43 11.75
CA GLU A 21 -5.00 -1.43 12.51
C GLU A 21 -4.76 -1.30 14.02
N GLY A 22 -3.77 -2.02 14.55
CA GLY A 22 -3.34 -1.90 15.95
C GLY A 22 -2.79 -0.50 16.29
N GLN A 23 -2.06 0.14 15.37
CA GLN A 23 -1.58 1.51 15.55
C GLN A 23 -2.74 2.53 15.53
N VAL A 24 -3.73 2.34 14.66
CA VAL A 24 -4.94 3.19 14.60
C VAL A 24 -5.77 3.06 15.88
N ARG A 25 -5.95 1.83 16.40
CA ARG A 25 -6.54 1.63 17.73
C ARG A 25 -5.73 2.31 18.84
N GLY A 26 -4.41 2.37 18.69
CA GLY A 26 -3.54 3.12 19.59
C GLY A 26 -3.83 4.62 19.57
N LEU A 27 -3.99 5.20 18.38
CA LEU A 27 -4.37 6.61 18.22
C LEU A 27 -5.72 6.92 18.87
N GLN A 28 -6.71 6.03 18.74
CA GLN A 28 -8.02 6.19 19.38
C GLN A 28 -7.86 6.31 20.90
N ARG A 29 -7.13 5.39 21.53
CA ARG A 29 -6.85 5.46 22.98
C ARG A 29 -6.11 6.72 23.38
N MET A 30 -5.10 7.14 22.61
CA MET A 30 -4.38 8.38 22.90
C MET A 30 -5.30 9.61 22.90
N VAL A 31 -6.30 9.64 22.02
CA VAL A 31 -7.30 10.72 21.99
C VAL A 31 -8.28 10.59 23.17
N GLU A 32 -8.73 9.38 23.48
CA GLU A 32 -9.60 9.11 24.64
C GLU A 32 -8.94 9.48 25.97
N ASP A 33 -7.63 9.30 26.08
CA ASP A 33 -6.83 9.56 27.28
C ASP A 33 -6.28 11.01 27.33
N ASP A 34 -6.73 11.91 26.45
CA ASP A 34 -6.25 13.30 26.34
C ASP A 34 -4.71 13.42 26.24
N ALA A 35 -4.08 12.49 25.52
CA ALA A 35 -2.63 12.45 25.36
C ALA A 35 -2.10 13.71 24.65
N TYR A 36 -0.84 14.04 24.93
CA TYR A 36 -0.20 15.23 24.38
C TYR A 36 -0.23 15.24 22.84
N CYS A 37 -0.69 16.36 22.26
CA CYS A 37 -0.95 16.47 20.83
C CYS A 37 0.27 16.10 19.95
N ILE A 38 1.49 16.42 20.41
CA ILE A 38 2.71 16.10 19.65
C ILE A 38 2.97 14.59 19.57
N ASP A 39 2.61 13.84 20.61
CA ASP A 39 2.73 12.38 20.61
C ASP A 39 1.70 11.76 19.68
N VAL A 40 0.47 12.29 19.66
CA VAL A 40 -0.58 11.88 18.71
C VAL A 40 -0.13 12.14 17.26
N LEU A 41 0.45 13.30 16.98
CA LEU A 41 1.00 13.63 15.64
C LEU A 41 2.16 12.72 15.26
N THR A 42 3.03 12.40 16.21
CA THR A 42 4.16 11.47 16.00
C THR A 42 3.65 10.06 15.66
N GLN A 43 2.66 9.57 16.41
CA GLN A 43 2.06 8.26 16.14
C GLN A 43 1.27 8.26 14.82
N THR A 44 0.59 9.36 14.48
CA THR A 44 -0.10 9.52 13.20
C THR A 44 0.89 9.43 12.03
N SER A 45 2.04 10.08 12.16
CA SER A 45 3.13 10.01 11.17
C SER A 45 3.67 8.58 11.01
N ALA A 46 3.75 7.81 12.11
CA ALA A 46 4.14 6.41 12.06
C ALA A 46 3.12 5.52 11.32
N VAL A 47 1.80 5.76 11.49
CA VAL A 47 0.74 5.07 10.74
C VAL A 47 0.85 5.38 9.25
N ASN A 48 1.01 6.65 8.89
CA ASN A 48 1.16 7.08 7.49
C ASN A 48 2.37 6.42 6.83
N LYS A 49 3.52 6.35 7.54
CA LYS A 49 4.71 5.66 7.03
C LYS A 49 4.47 4.16 6.80
N ALA A 50 3.74 3.50 7.70
CA ALA A 50 3.40 2.09 7.56
C ALA A 50 2.46 1.84 6.36
N LEU A 51 1.45 2.70 6.17
CA LEU A 51 0.55 2.66 5.01
C LEU A 51 1.31 2.87 3.69
N ARG A 52 2.20 3.87 3.63
CA ARG A 52 3.04 4.11 2.44
C ARG A 52 3.94 2.91 2.13
N SER A 53 4.55 2.31 3.16
CA SER A 53 5.37 1.10 2.99
C SER A 53 4.55 -0.08 2.47
N PHE A 54 3.32 -0.27 2.95
CA PHE A 54 2.40 -1.28 2.43
C PHE A 54 2.05 -1.04 0.96
N ALA A 55 1.68 0.19 0.60
CA ALA A 55 1.33 0.56 -0.77
C ALA A 55 2.50 0.34 -1.75
N LEU A 56 3.73 0.69 -1.36
CA LEU A 56 4.93 0.43 -2.17
C LEU A 56 5.19 -1.06 -2.36
N SER A 57 4.99 -1.88 -1.32
CA SER A 57 5.14 -3.33 -1.44
C SER A 57 4.11 -3.94 -2.39
N LEU A 58 2.88 -3.41 -2.42
CA LEU A 58 1.83 -3.88 -3.31
C LEU A 58 2.12 -3.49 -4.76
N LEU A 59 2.61 -2.27 -4.96
CA LEU A 59 3.03 -1.79 -6.27
C LEU A 59 4.18 -2.63 -6.84
N ASP A 60 5.21 -2.94 -6.05
CA ASP A 60 6.33 -3.77 -6.49
C ASP A 60 5.87 -5.15 -6.99
N GLU A 61 4.92 -5.78 -6.29
CA GLU A 61 4.30 -7.04 -6.71
C GLU A 61 3.50 -6.87 -8.02
N HIS A 62 2.74 -5.78 -8.14
CA HIS A 62 1.98 -5.48 -9.36
C HIS A 62 2.89 -5.28 -10.58
N LEU A 63 4.00 -4.55 -10.43
CA LEU A 63 4.98 -4.34 -11.49
C LEU A 63 5.64 -5.67 -11.92
N LYS A 64 6.03 -6.51 -10.95
CA LYS A 64 6.69 -7.80 -11.23
C LYS A 64 5.79 -8.81 -11.90
N HIS A 65 4.49 -8.80 -11.62
CA HIS A 65 3.57 -9.82 -12.12
C HIS A 65 2.75 -9.26 -13.28
N CYS A 66 1.91 -8.26 -13.04
CA CYS A 66 0.94 -7.80 -14.03
C CYS A 66 1.62 -7.06 -15.19
N VAL A 67 2.56 -6.16 -14.89
CA VAL A 67 3.25 -5.37 -15.93
C VAL A 67 4.29 -6.20 -16.67
N ALA A 68 5.09 -7.01 -15.96
CA ALA A 68 6.08 -7.87 -16.62
C ALA A 68 5.43 -8.91 -17.55
N HIS A 69 4.30 -9.50 -17.17
CA HIS A 69 3.55 -10.39 -18.06
C HIS A 69 2.98 -9.65 -19.26
N ALA A 70 2.32 -8.50 -19.06
CA ALA A 70 1.76 -7.72 -20.17
C ALA A 70 2.83 -7.24 -21.16
N LEU A 71 4.03 -6.87 -20.68
CA LEU A 71 5.16 -6.52 -21.53
C LEU A 71 5.71 -7.71 -22.34
N ALA A 72 5.61 -8.93 -21.82
CA ALA A 72 6.02 -10.13 -22.55
C ALA A 72 5.05 -10.46 -23.70
N ASP A 73 3.75 -10.20 -23.51
CA ASP A 73 2.72 -10.42 -24.53
C ASP A 73 2.65 -9.28 -25.55
N GLY A 74 3.03 -8.05 -25.16
CA GLY A 74 3.16 -6.88 -26.03
C GLY A 74 1.83 -6.25 -26.45
N GLY A 75 1.91 -5.22 -27.30
CA GLY A 75 0.73 -4.53 -27.85
C GLY A 75 0.05 -3.55 -26.89
N ALA A 76 -1.17 -3.13 -27.24
CA ALA A 76 -1.90 -2.06 -26.55
C ALA A 76 -2.22 -2.37 -25.08
N GLU A 77 -2.33 -3.65 -24.71
CA GLU A 77 -2.58 -4.08 -23.33
C GLU A 77 -1.37 -3.80 -22.42
N ALA A 78 -0.15 -3.92 -22.95
CA ALA A 78 1.08 -3.57 -22.24
C ALA A 78 1.13 -2.06 -21.90
N ASP A 79 0.83 -1.22 -22.89
CA ASP A 79 0.81 0.25 -22.72
C ASP A 79 -0.25 0.68 -21.70
N GLU A 80 -1.42 0.05 -21.72
CA GLU A 80 -2.49 0.33 -20.76
C GLU A 80 -2.09 -0.06 -19.32
N LYS A 81 -1.46 -1.23 -19.13
CA LYS A 81 -1.02 -1.67 -17.80
C LYS A 81 0.12 -0.81 -17.24
N VAL A 82 1.04 -0.36 -18.09
CA VAL A 82 2.09 0.59 -17.70
C VAL A 82 1.49 1.95 -17.29
N ARG A 83 0.49 2.43 -18.03
CA ARG A 83 -0.22 3.68 -17.69
C ARG A 83 -0.94 3.56 -16.35
N GLU A 84 -1.69 2.48 -16.13
CA GLU A 84 -2.41 2.21 -14.87
C GLU A 84 -1.46 2.24 -13.66
N ALA A 85 -0.32 1.55 -13.76
CA ALA A 85 0.70 1.52 -12.72
C ALA A 85 1.30 2.92 -12.48
N SER A 86 1.60 3.66 -13.55
CA SER A 86 2.16 5.02 -13.47
C SER A 86 1.21 6.00 -12.78
N GLU A 87 -0.09 5.92 -13.08
CA GLU A 87 -1.10 6.74 -12.40
C GLU A 87 -1.24 6.41 -10.91
N ALA A 88 -1.21 5.12 -10.56
CA ALA A 88 -1.25 4.67 -9.17
C ALA A 88 -0.05 5.20 -8.37
N ILE A 89 1.16 5.12 -8.95
CA ILE A 89 2.39 5.71 -8.38
C ILE A 89 2.22 7.21 -8.16
N ALA A 90 1.72 7.92 -9.18
CA ALA A 90 1.59 9.36 -9.12
C ALA A 90 0.62 9.79 -7.99
N ARG A 91 -0.45 9.03 -7.74
CA ARG A 91 -1.35 9.26 -6.59
C ARG A 91 -0.64 9.03 -5.26
N LEU A 92 0.15 7.97 -5.13
CA LEU A 92 0.88 7.62 -3.91
C LEU A 92 1.97 8.63 -3.53
N VAL A 93 2.66 9.23 -4.51
CA VAL A 93 3.72 10.21 -4.27
C VAL A 93 3.16 11.57 -3.83
N ARG A 94 1.92 11.91 -4.23
CA ARG A 94 1.27 13.18 -3.90
C ARG A 94 0.58 13.19 -2.53
N SER A 95 0.35 12.04 -1.93
CA SER A 95 -0.25 11.87 -0.58
C SER A 95 0.79 11.83 0.52
#